data_AF-A0AAV4PUG4-F1
#
_entry.id   AF-A0AAV4PUG4-F1
#
_cell.length_a   1.000
_cell.length_b   1.000
_cell.length_c   1.000
_cell.angle_alpha   90.00
_cell.angle_beta   90.00
_cell.angle_gamma   90.00
#
_symmetry.space_group_name_H-M   'P 1'
#
loop_
_entity.id
_entity.type
_entity.pdbx_description
1 polymer ?
#
loop_
_entity_poly.entity_id
_entity_poly.type
_entity_poly.pdbx_seq_one_letter_code
_entity_poly.pdbx_strand_id
1 'polypeptide(L)'
;MNVFKIAQQNLQHSKAATLLFIKLLEEKDFSIACVQEPYITNEHIPEDVALTSTYSSPSEDLDSTLQDYSSTIPMNTHQIICGDFNAHSTTWGYNSEDQRGKLLMDFISFRQLFLVNPQDSQPTFIRSGAVGWPDLHYVVPPYSRKLMAGQHKTWT
;
A
#
# COMPACT_ATOMS: atom_id res chain seq x y z
N MET A 1 -4.84 3.57 21.77
CA MET A 1 -5.25 3.72 20.36
C MET A 1 -4.12 4.46 19.65
N ASN A 2 -3.49 3.82 18.65
CA ASN A 2 -2.62 4.58 17.74
C ASN A 2 -3.51 5.50 16.92
N VAL A 3 -3.29 6.81 17.04
CA VAL A 3 -4.03 7.81 16.26
C VAL A 3 -3.32 7.93 14.93
N PHE A 4 -4.03 7.66 13.82
CA PHE A 4 -3.51 7.89 12.47
C PHE A 4 -3.35 9.39 12.25
N LYS A 5 -2.13 9.85 11.94
CA LYS A 5 -1.82 11.28 11.83
C LYS A 5 -1.37 11.62 10.41
N ILE A 6 -2.01 12.64 9.84
CA ILE A 6 -1.68 13.16 8.52
C ILE A 6 -1.17 14.59 8.69
N ALA A 7 -0.04 14.90 8.07
CA ALA A 7 0.47 16.27 7.94
C ALA A 7 0.35 16.75 6.50
N GLN A 8 0.14 18.05 6.32
CA GLN A 8 0.22 18.69 5.00
C GLN A 8 1.01 19.98 5.13
N GLN A 9 2.00 20.20 4.27
CA GLN A 9 2.82 21.40 4.30
C GLN A 9 3.45 21.72 2.94
N ASN A 10 3.35 22.98 2.51
CA ASN A 10 4.18 23.54 1.45
C ASN A 10 5.51 24.02 2.05
N LEU A 11 6.64 23.59 1.47
CA LEU A 11 7.99 23.85 1.98
C LEU A 11 8.76 24.91 1.19
N GLN A 12 8.18 25.45 0.11
CA GLN A 12 8.72 26.57 -0.69
C GLN A 12 10.18 26.37 -1.13
N HIS A 13 10.52 25.14 -1.49
CA HIS A 13 11.88 24.69 -1.85
C HIS A 13 12.94 24.98 -0.78
N SER A 14 12.56 25.18 0.48
CA SER A 14 13.47 25.51 1.58
C SER A 14 14.08 24.26 2.21
N LYS A 15 15.41 24.16 2.18
CA LYS A 15 16.17 23.09 2.85
C LYS A 15 15.86 23.02 4.35
N ALA A 16 15.84 24.18 5.00
CA ALA A 16 15.58 24.27 6.44
C ALA A 16 14.15 23.83 6.78
N ALA A 17 13.16 24.28 6.01
CA ALA A 17 11.76 23.87 6.22
C ALA A 17 11.60 22.37 6.02
N THR A 18 12.23 21.80 4.99
CA THR A 18 12.19 20.35 4.71
C THR A 18 12.77 19.53 5.84
N LEU A 19 13.97 19.88 6.34
CA LEU A 19 14.60 19.14 7.43
C LEU A 19 13.85 19.25 8.76
N LEU A 20 13.33 20.44 9.08
CA LEU A 20 12.53 20.65 10.28
C LEU A 20 11.20 19.89 10.20
N PHE A 21 10.58 19.86 9.02
CA PHE A 21 9.34 19.12 8.81
C PHE A 21 9.55 17.61 8.92
N ILE A 22 10.59 17.04 8.31
CA ILE A 22 10.94 15.61 8.47
C ILE A 22 11.13 15.28 9.95
N LYS A 23 11.92 16.07 10.67
CA LYS A 23 12.15 15.87 12.11
C LYS A 23 10.84 15.91 12.91
N LEU A 24 9.95 16.84 12.59
CA LEU A 24 8.64 16.93 13.21
C LEU A 24 7.78 15.69 12.92
N LEU A 25 7.79 15.19 11.69
CA LEU A 25 7.04 13.99 11.30
C LEU A 25 7.48 12.77 12.12
N GLU A 26 8.79 12.59 12.29
CA GLU A 26 9.39 11.53 13.10
C GLU A 26 9.07 11.71 14.60
N GLU A 27 9.30 12.90 15.16
CA GLU A 27 9.08 13.19 16.59
C GLU A 27 7.60 13.05 17.00
N LYS A 28 6.69 13.30 16.07
CA LYS A 28 5.24 13.25 16.33
C LYS A 28 4.58 11.99 15.80
N ASP A 29 5.35 11.06 15.23
CA ASP A 29 4.88 9.77 14.72
C ASP A 29 3.73 9.95 13.70
N PHE A 30 3.98 10.78 12.68
CA PHE A 30 3.02 10.96 11.57
C PHE A 30 3.01 9.76 10.64
N SER A 31 1.82 9.37 10.20
CA SER A 31 1.60 8.21 9.32
C SER A 31 1.76 8.57 7.85
N ILE A 32 1.27 9.74 7.44
CA ILE A 32 1.35 10.26 6.06
C ILE A 32 1.70 11.75 6.10
N ALA A 33 2.52 12.21 5.14
CA ALA A 33 2.81 13.62 4.94
C ALA A 33 2.62 14.03 3.47
N CYS A 34 1.73 15.00 3.23
CA CYS A 34 1.48 15.59 1.93
C CYS A 34 2.36 16.85 1.78
N VAL A 35 3.44 16.75 1.02
CA VAL A 35 4.42 17.82 0.87
C VAL A 35 4.26 18.51 -0.48
N GLN A 36 4.23 19.85 -0.50
CA GLN A 36 4.30 20.64 -1.74
C GLN A 36 5.60 21.44 -1.77
N GLU A 37 6.19 21.62 -2.96
CA GLU A 37 7.46 22.36 -3.17
C GLU A 37 8.58 21.94 -2.18
N PRO A 38 8.95 20.65 -2.08
CA PRO A 38 10.07 20.24 -1.23
C PRO A 38 11.40 20.82 -1.74
N TYR A 39 12.38 20.92 -0.84
CA TYR A 39 13.77 21.10 -1.26
C TYR A 39 14.31 19.80 -1.85
N ILE A 40 14.70 19.85 -3.13
CA ILE A 40 15.18 18.70 -3.89
C ILE A 40 16.70 18.63 -3.78
N THR A 41 17.24 17.50 -3.31
CA THR A 41 18.67 17.19 -3.38
C THR A 41 18.91 16.00 -4.31
N ASN A 42 20.12 15.86 -4.82
CA ASN A 42 20.52 14.70 -5.63
C ASN A 42 20.59 13.38 -4.84
N GLU A 43 20.40 13.40 -3.51
CA GLU A 43 20.65 12.24 -2.64
C GLU A 43 19.39 11.63 -2.00
N HIS A 44 18.27 12.36 -1.95
CA HIS A 44 16.98 11.80 -1.56
C HIS A 44 15.86 12.74 -2.01
N ILE A 45 15.08 12.31 -3.00
CA ILE A 45 13.81 12.93 -3.36
C ILE A 45 12.74 12.17 -2.55
N PRO A 46 11.89 12.83 -1.74
CA PRO A 46 10.63 12.23 -1.35
C PRO A 46 9.85 12.02 -2.64
N GLU A 47 9.81 10.79 -3.13
CA GLU A 47 9.07 10.48 -4.34
C GLU A 47 7.57 10.63 -4.04
N ASP A 48 6.82 11.24 -4.98
CA ASP A 48 5.37 11.34 -4.85
C ASP A 48 4.78 9.92 -4.75
N VAL A 49 4.11 9.62 -3.64
CA VAL A 49 3.42 8.35 -3.43
C VAL A 49 1.93 8.54 -3.70
N ALA A 50 1.39 7.80 -4.66
CA ALA A 50 -0.04 7.67 -4.87
C ALA A 50 -0.64 6.66 -3.88
N LEU A 51 -1.65 7.09 -3.11
CA LEU A 51 -2.48 6.17 -2.33
C LEU A 51 -3.74 5.85 -3.12
N THR A 52 -3.92 4.59 -3.49
CA THR A 52 -5.09 4.11 -4.24
C THR A 52 -5.93 3.20 -3.37
N SER A 53 -7.20 3.55 -3.18
CA SER A 53 -8.21 2.67 -2.60
C SER A 53 -9.03 2.05 -3.73
N THR A 54 -9.23 0.74 -3.71
CA THR A 54 -10.03 0.04 -4.74
C THR A 54 -10.98 -0.99 -4.12
N TYR A 55 -12.05 -1.28 -4.84
CA TYR A 55 -13.01 -2.33 -4.50
C TYR A 55 -13.36 -3.07 -5.79
N SER A 56 -13.22 -4.39 -5.79
CA SER A 56 -13.67 -5.24 -6.88
C SER A 56 -14.79 -6.14 -6.36
N SER A 57 -15.99 -5.96 -6.91
CA SER A 57 -17.16 -6.74 -6.50
C SER A 57 -16.94 -8.23 -6.74
N PRO A 58 -17.37 -9.12 -5.82
CA PRO A 58 -17.28 -10.57 -6.04
C PRO A 58 -18.15 -11.05 -7.21
N SER A 59 -19.15 -10.25 -7.62
CA SER A 59 -20.08 -10.57 -8.70
C SER A 59 -19.64 -10.05 -10.07
N GLU A 60 -18.56 -9.27 -10.14
CA GLU A 60 -18.07 -8.64 -11.37
C GLU A 60 -16.73 -9.27 -11.78
N ASP A 61 -16.31 -9.04 -13.02
CA ASP A 61 -15.00 -9.46 -13.48
C ASP A 61 -13.91 -8.63 -12.79
N LEU A 62 -12.87 -9.28 -12.25
CA LEU A 62 -11.73 -8.58 -11.66
C LEU A 62 -10.95 -7.81 -12.73
N ASP A 63 -10.93 -8.33 -13.97
CA ASP A 63 -10.10 -7.79 -15.03
C ASP A 63 -10.46 -6.34 -15.36
N SER A 64 -11.74 -5.96 -15.28
CA SER A 64 -12.18 -4.57 -15.48
C SER A 64 -11.56 -3.64 -14.44
N THR A 65 -11.55 -4.03 -13.16
CA THR A 65 -10.92 -3.25 -12.08
C THR A 65 -9.42 -3.07 -12.31
N LEU A 66 -8.73 -4.12 -12.79
CA LEU A 66 -7.30 -4.08 -13.06
C LEU A 66 -6.96 -3.26 -14.32
N GLN A 67 -7.84 -3.27 -15.33
CA GLN A 67 -7.73 -2.41 -16.51
C GLN A 67 -7.95 -0.94 -16.17
N ASP A 68 -8.97 -0.63 -15.36
CA ASP A 68 -9.22 0.74 -14.86
C ASP A 68 -8.04 1.26 -14.05
N TYR A 69 -7.48 0.40 -13.19
CA TYR A 69 -6.26 0.71 -12.46
C TYR A 69 -5.10 1.04 -13.43
N SER A 70 -4.93 0.21 -14.47
CA SER A 70 -3.82 0.35 -15.40
C SER A 70 -3.93 1.55 -16.33
N SER A 71 -5.15 1.97 -16.66
CA SER A 71 -5.39 3.18 -17.43
C SER A 71 -5.22 4.45 -16.59
N THR A 72 -5.49 4.37 -15.28
CA THR A 72 -5.44 5.52 -14.37
C THR A 72 -4.05 5.76 -13.80
N ILE A 73 -3.31 4.70 -13.42
CA ILE A 73 -2.07 4.81 -12.68
C ILE A 73 -0.87 4.37 -13.54
N PRO A 74 0.04 5.30 -13.91
CA PRO A 74 1.22 4.99 -14.71
C PRO A 74 2.12 3.93 -14.05
N MET A 75 2.85 3.16 -14.86
CA MET A 75 3.74 2.08 -14.40
C MET A 75 4.82 2.53 -13.40
N ASN A 76 5.37 3.73 -13.57
CA ASN A 76 6.48 4.24 -12.76
C ASN A 76 6.01 5.06 -11.54
N THR A 77 4.75 4.91 -11.13
CA THR A 77 4.20 5.63 -9.98
C THR A 77 4.56 4.89 -8.69
N HIS A 78 5.19 5.56 -7.74
CA HIS A 78 5.33 5.03 -6.39
C HIS A 78 3.94 5.01 -5.77
N GLN A 79 3.49 3.83 -5.34
CA GLN A 79 2.08 3.66 -4.99
C GLN A 79 1.91 2.70 -3.82
N ILE A 80 0.92 3.01 -3.00
CA ILE A 80 0.34 2.12 -1.99
C ILE A 80 -1.08 1.84 -2.46
N ILE A 81 -1.40 0.57 -2.69
CA ILE A 81 -2.73 0.12 -3.08
C ILE A 81 -3.33 -0.59 -1.89
N CYS A 82 -4.53 -0.18 -1.50
CA CYS A 82 -5.35 -0.86 -0.50
C CYS A 82 -6.68 -1.21 -1.16
N GLY A 83 -7.14 -2.44 -1.04
CA GLY A 83 -8.46 -2.74 -1.58
C GLY A 83 -9.01 -4.08 -1.19
N ASP A 84 -10.32 -4.20 -1.35
CA ASP A 84 -11.03 -5.47 -1.28
C ASP A 84 -11.13 -6.01 -2.71
N PHE A 85 -10.42 -7.10 -2.96
CA PHE A 85 -10.33 -7.71 -4.29
C PHE A 85 -11.25 -8.92 -4.45
N ASN A 86 -11.88 -9.39 -3.38
CA ASN A 86 -12.69 -10.62 -3.39
C ASN A 86 -12.01 -11.77 -4.15
N ALA A 87 -10.70 -11.94 -3.93
CA ALA A 87 -9.85 -12.89 -4.66
C ALA A 87 -9.23 -13.88 -3.68
N HIS A 88 -9.24 -15.17 -4.02
CA HIS A 88 -8.72 -16.22 -3.14
C HIS A 88 -7.36 -16.71 -3.63
N SER A 89 -6.33 -16.57 -2.80
CA SER A 89 -5.04 -17.23 -3.01
C SER A 89 -4.46 -17.75 -1.70
N THR A 90 -3.75 -18.85 -1.81
CA THR A 90 -2.94 -19.42 -0.71
C THR A 90 -1.82 -18.48 -0.28
N THR A 91 -1.45 -17.52 -1.13
CA THR A 91 -0.44 -16.49 -0.85
C THR A 91 -0.83 -15.57 0.31
N TRP A 92 -2.12 -15.29 0.49
CA TRP A 92 -2.64 -14.37 1.52
C TRP A 92 -3.65 -15.03 2.49
N GLY A 93 -3.58 -16.35 2.66
CA GLY A 93 -4.24 -17.04 3.77
C GLY A 93 -5.40 -17.97 3.42
N TYR A 94 -5.85 -18.02 2.16
CA TYR A 94 -6.85 -19.01 1.75
C TYR A 94 -6.26 -20.42 1.62
N ASN A 95 -7.12 -21.44 1.70
CA ASN A 95 -6.70 -22.84 1.49
C ASN A 95 -6.64 -23.26 0.01
N SER A 96 -7.08 -22.39 -0.89
CA SER A 96 -7.16 -22.66 -2.32
C SER A 96 -7.03 -21.36 -3.13
N GLU A 97 -6.63 -21.52 -4.39
CA GLU A 97 -6.66 -20.44 -5.37
C GLU A 97 -7.90 -20.50 -6.26
N ASP A 98 -8.55 -19.36 -6.45
CA ASP A 98 -9.57 -19.17 -7.48
C ASP A 98 -9.00 -18.45 -8.71
N GLN A 99 -9.83 -18.26 -9.74
CA GLN A 99 -9.41 -17.59 -10.96
C GLN A 99 -9.05 -16.12 -10.72
N ARG A 100 -9.73 -15.45 -9.78
CA ARG A 100 -9.47 -14.05 -9.42
C ARG A 100 -8.11 -13.90 -8.75
N GLY A 101 -7.77 -14.81 -7.85
CA GLY A 101 -6.47 -14.86 -7.17
C GLY A 101 -5.33 -15.04 -8.15
N LYS A 102 -5.49 -15.91 -9.15
CA LYS A 102 -4.49 -16.10 -10.22
C LYS A 102 -4.30 -14.83 -11.05
N LEU A 103 -5.40 -14.23 -11.52
CA LEU A 103 -5.36 -12.97 -12.28
C LEU A 103 -4.70 -11.85 -11.47
N LEU A 104 -5.03 -11.75 -10.18
CA LEU A 104 -4.44 -10.76 -9.30
C LEU A 104 -2.94 -10.98 -9.09
N MET A 105 -2.50 -12.24 -8.94
CA MET A 105 -1.07 -12.59 -8.83
C MET A 105 -0.29 -12.28 -10.11
N ASP A 106 -0.87 -12.56 -11.28
CA ASP A 106 -0.28 -12.19 -12.57
C ASP A 106 -0.14 -10.66 -12.67
N PHE A 107 -1.16 -9.93 -12.25
CA PHE A 107 -1.16 -8.47 -12.22
C PHE A 107 -0.11 -7.89 -11.26
N ILE A 108 -0.03 -8.40 -10.03
CA ILE A 108 0.98 -8.02 -9.03
C ILE A 108 2.38 -8.22 -9.62
N SER A 109 2.60 -9.37 -10.24
CA SER A 109 3.89 -9.71 -10.86
C SER A 109 4.22 -8.78 -12.03
N PHE A 110 3.25 -8.52 -12.91
CA PHE A 110 3.39 -7.64 -14.07
C PHE A 110 3.70 -6.19 -13.66
N ARG A 111 3.02 -5.68 -12.62
CA ARG A 111 3.21 -4.34 -12.07
C ARG A 111 4.41 -4.25 -11.11
N GLN A 112 5.13 -5.35 -10.89
CA GLN A 112 6.24 -5.46 -9.92
C GLN A 112 5.85 -4.97 -8.51
N LEU A 113 4.64 -5.31 -8.10
CA LEU A 113 4.11 -4.97 -6.79
C LEU A 113 4.53 -6.00 -5.75
N PHE A 114 4.67 -5.52 -4.53
CA PHE A 114 4.95 -6.34 -3.37
C PHE A 114 3.69 -6.43 -2.50
N LEU A 115 3.22 -7.65 -2.24
CA LEU A 115 2.13 -7.92 -1.30
C LEU A 115 2.64 -7.70 0.13
N VAL A 116 1.94 -6.85 0.87
CA VAL A 116 2.31 -6.50 2.26
C VAL A 116 1.63 -7.43 3.27
N ASN A 117 0.48 -8.02 2.92
CA ASN A 117 -0.24 -8.92 3.83
C ASN A 117 0.61 -10.17 4.13
N PRO A 118 0.86 -10.47 5.42
CA PRO A 118 1.46 -11.75 5.81
C PRO A 118 0.53 -12.91 5.46
N GLN A 119 1.10 -14.02 5.03
CA GLN A 119 0.35 -15.23 4.71
C GLN A 119 -0.40 -15.79 5.93
N ASP A 120 0.17 -15.65 7.12
CA ASP A 120 -0.36 -16.09 8.41
C ASP A 120 -1.21 -15.03 9.13
N SER A 121 -1.61 -13.97 8.42
CA SER A 121 -2.45 -12.91 8.97
C SER A 121 -3.84 -13.42 9.39
N GLN A 122 -4.42 -12.73 10.38
CA GLN A 122 -5.81 -12.97 10.77
C GLN A 122 -6.76 -12.64 9.60
N PRO A 123 -7.90 -13.34 9.48
CA PRO A 123 -8.91 -13.03 8.47
C PRO A 123 -9.38 -11.58 8.56
N THR A 124 -9.47 -10.92 7.42
CA THR A 124 -9.97 -9.54 7.32
C THR A 124 -11.49 -9.49 7.20
N PHE A 125 -12.11 -10.61 6.80
CA PHE A 125 -13.56 -10.77 6.72
C PHE A 125 -14.02 -11.96 7.57
N ILE A 126 -14.93 -11.71 8.52
CA ILE A 126 -15.56 -12.74 9.36
C ILE A 126 -17.06 -12.48 9.45
N ARG A 127 -17.86 -13.48 9.06
CA ARG A 127 -19.31 -13.54 9.26
C ARG A 127 -19.73 -14.92 9.75
N SER A 128 -20.97 -15.05 10.21
CA SER A 128 -21.53 -16.36 10.60
C SER A 128 -21.46 -17.33 9.42
N GLY A 129 -20.51 -18.27 9.46
CA GLY A 129 -20.31 -19.28 8.43
C GLY A 129 -19.35 -18.92 7.30
N ALA A 130 -18.71 -17.75 7.33
CA ALA A 130 -17.74 -17.35 6.30
C ALA A 130 -16.53 -16.63 6.91
N VAL A 131 -15.33 -17.03 6.49
CA VAL A 131 -14.05 -16.45 6.91
C VAL A 131 -13.22 -16.25 5.66
N GLY A 132 -12.60 -15.07 5.50
CA GLY A 132 -11.82 -14.74 4.31
C GLY A 132 -10.78 -13.63 4.53
N TRP A 133 -9.94 -13.46 3.52
CA TRP A 133 -8.88 -12.45 3.42
C TRP A 133 -9.00 -11.65 2.10
N PRO A 134 -10.18 -11.04 1.81
CA PRO A 134 -10.36 -10.36 0.53
C PRO A 134 -9.66 -8.99 0.49
N ASP A 135 -9.27 -8.43 1.65
CA ASP A 135 -8.63 -7.12 1.78
C ASP A 135 -7.10 -7.22 1.69
N LEU A 136 -6.50 -6.62 0.67
CA LEU A 136 -5.09 -6.75 0.33
C LEU A 136 -4.41 -5.39 0.16
N HIS A 137 -3.12 -5.36 0.53
CA HIS A 137 -2.25 -4.20 0.44
C HIS A 137 -1.04 -4.49 -0.44
N TYR A 138 -0.75 -3.60 -1.39
CA TYR A 138 0.39 -3.71 -2.32
C TYR A 138 1.21 -2.43 -2.37
N VAL A 139 2.53 -2.58 -2.56
CA VAL A 139 3.45 -1.44 -2.70
C VAL A 139 4.49 -1.65 -3.80
N VAL A 140 4.99 -0.59 -4.41
CA VAL A 140 6.13 -0.66 -5.35
C VAL A 140 7.46 -0.60 -4.56
N PRO A 141 8.49 -1.40 -4.88
CA PRO A 141 9.84 -1.25 -4.31
C PRO A 141 10.43 0.14 -4.65
N PRO A 142 11.14 0.83 -3.72
CA PRO A 142 11.85 0.25 -2.59
C PRO A 142 11.09 0.25 -1.25
N TYR A 143 9.82 0.69 -1.21
CA TYR A 143 9.03 0.78 0.03
C TYR A 143 8.86 -0.55 0.76
N SER A 144 8.94 -1.68 0.04
CA SER A 144 8.97 -3.02 0.64
C SER A 144 10.10 -3.18 1.66
N ARG A 145 11.31 -2.63 1.43
CA ARG A 145 12.43 -2.77 2.40
C ARG A 145 12.19 -2.04 3.73
N LYS A 146 11.51 -0.89 3.72
CA LYS A 146 11.20 -0.13 4.95
C LYS A 146 9.99 -0.70 5.70
N LEU A 147 8.95 -1.17 4.99
CA LEU A 147 7.78 -1.81 5.59
C LEU A 147 8.11 -3.19 6.20
N MET A 148 8.92 -4.00 5.52
CA MET A 148 9.36 -5.31 6.01
C MET A 148 10.32 -5.21 7.21
N ALA A 149 11.11 -4.13 7.30
CA ALA A 149 11.93 -3.86 8.49
C ALA A 149 11.10 -3.49 9.73
N GLY A 150 9.88 -2.98 9.56
CA GLY A 150 8.95 -2.63 10.65
C GLY A 150 8.19 -3.84 11.24
N GLN A 151 8.06 -4.94 10.48
CA GLN A 151 7.34 -6.14 10.93
C GLN A 151 8.18 -7.07 11.83
N HIS A 152 9.47 -6.78 12.04
CA HIS A 152 10.36 -7.55 12.93
C HIS A 152 10.41 -7.03 14.39
N LYS A 153 9.56 -6.09 14.80
CA LYS A 153 9.38 -5.78 16.23
C LYS A 153 8.28 -6.67 16.81
N THR A 154 8.61 -7.95 16.99
CA THR A 154 7.83 -8.85 17.85
C THR A 154 7.89 -8.32 19.27
N TRP A 155 6.72 -8.10 19.87
CA TRP A 155 6.60 -7.94 21.31
C TRP A 155 7.10 -9.22 21.98
N THR A 156 8.17 -9.09 22.76
CA THR A 156 8.49 -9.95 23.91
C THR A 156 8.69 -9.05 25.10
#